data_AF-A0A1J9RBA2-F1
#
_entry.id   AF-A0A1J9RBA2-F1
#
_cell.length_a   1.000
_cell.length_b   1.000
_cell.length_c   1.000
_cell.angle_alpha   90.00
_cell.angle_beta   90.00
_cell.angle_gamma   90.00
#
_symmetry.space_group_name_H-M   'P 1'
#
loop_
_entity.id
_entity.type
_entity.pdbx_description
1 polymer ?
#
loop_
_entity_poly.entity_id
_entity_poly.type
_entity_poly.pdbx_seq_one_letter_code
_entity_poly.pdbx_strand_id
1 'polypeptide(L)' 'MGFCFFSSNTGTYDELVHPSTIDNVNAAFPRLKWADCFAATIRQENGLKPWAHTTALGEEEFPAKVLGNKLMEKYE' A
#
# COMPACT_ATOMS: atom_id res chain seq x y z
N MET A 1 -12.53 9.00 -2.58
CA MET A 1 -11.62 9.03 -1.41
C MET A 1 -10.49 7.98 -1.45
N GLY A 2 -10.37 7.11 -2.47
CA GLY A 2 -9.38 6.00 -2.47
C GLY A 2 -8.06 6.24 -3.20
N PHE A 3 -7.93 7.32 -3.98
CA PHE A 3 -6.83 7.53 -4.92
C PHE A 3 -5.43 7.49 -4.27
N CYS A 4 -5.18 8.33 -3.27
CA CYS A 4 -3.86 8.42 -2.62
C CYS A 4 -3.49 7.12 -1.88
N PHE A 5 -4.50 6.45 -1.29
CA PHE A 5 -4.33 5.14 -0.65
C PHE A 5 -3.87 4.07 -1.63
N PHE A 6 -4.54 3.99 -2.78
CA PHE A 6 -4.18 3.01 -3.82
C PHE A 6 -2.84 3.33 -4.49
N SER A 7 -2.48 4.61 -4.63
CA SER A 7 -1.16 5.01 -5.13
C SER A 7 -0.03 4.58 -4.19
N SER A 8 -0.16 4.85 -2.88
CA SER A 8 0.90 4.55 -1.90
C SER A 8 1.01 3.07 -1.51
N ASN A 9 -0.11 2.32 -1.55
CA ASN A 9 -0.15 0.92 -1.11
C ASN A 9 -0.05 -0.08 -2.26
N THR A 10 -0.63 0.19 -3.43
CA THR A 10 -0.68 -0.77 -4.54
C THR A 10 -0.06 -0.25 -5.84
N GLY A 11 0.50 0.97 -5.84
CA GLY A 11 1.18 1.56 -7.00
C GLY A 11 0.25 1.97 -8.14
N THR A 12 -1.06 1.97 -7.90
CA THR A 12 -2.09 2.29 -8.89
C THR A 12 -2.29 3.79 -9.03
N TYR A 13 -2.59 4.25 -10.25
CA TYR A 13 -2.82 5.65 -10.60
C TYR A 13 -1.59 6.57 -10.51
N ASP A 14 -0.40 6.02 -10.78
CA ASP A 14 0.86 6.77 -10.88
C ASP A 14 0.81 7.91 -11.90
N GLU A 15 0.06 7.75 -12.98
CA GLU A 15 -0.15 8.77 -14.03
C GLU A 15 -0.84 10.06 -13.55
N LEU A 16 -1.51 10.03 -12.39
CA LEU A 16 -2.25 11.17 -11.86
C LEU A 16 -1.42 12.04 -10.90
N VAL A 17 -0.21 11.61 -10.51
CA VAL A 17 0.71 12.39 -9.68
C VAL A 17 2.04 12.55 -10.39
N HIS A 18 2.54 13.78 -10.46
CA HIS A 18 3.85 14.02 -11.05
C HIS A 18 4.97 13.31 -10.25
N PRO A 19 5.94 12.62 -10.89
CA PRO A 19 6.97 11.85 -10.20
C PRO A 19 7.76 12.64 -9.16
N SER A 20 8.06 13.92 -9.43
CA SER A 20 8.79 14.78 -8.48
C SER A 20 8.03 14.98 -7.16
N THR A 21 6.69 14.97 -7.20
CA THR A 21 5.87 15.06 -6.00
C THR A 21 5.99 13.78 -5.18
N ILE A 22 6.01 12.62 -5.84
CA ILE A 22 6.22 11.31 -5.19
C ILE A 22 7.61 11.27 -4.55
N ASP A 23 8.66 11.69 -5.27
CA ASP A 23 10.02 11.76 -4.74
C ASP A 23 10.11 12.67 -3.51
N ASN A 24 9.55 13.89 -3.58
CA ASN A 24 9.60 14.86 -2.50
C ASN A 24 8.86 14.38 -1.24
N VAL A 25 7.71 13.74 -1.41
CA VAL A 25 6.93 13.22 -0.27
C VAL A 25 7.67 12.07 0.41
N ASN A 26 8.21 11.11 -0.34
CA ASN A 26 8.96 9.99 0.25
C ASN A 26 10.30 10.45 0.86
N ALA A 27 10.91 11.52 0.34
CA ALA A 27 12.10 12.12 0.94
C ALA A 27 11.79 12.79 2.30
N ALA A 28 10.64 13.47 2.40
CA ALA A 28 10.21 14.11 3.65
C ALA A 28 9.65 13.10 4.67
N PHE A 29 9.03 12.02 4.19
CA PHE A 29 8.40 10.97 5.00
C PHE A 29 8.84 9.58 4.52
N PRO A 30 9.99 9.08 5.03
CA PRO A 30 10.52 7.77 4.65
C PRO A 30 9.53 6.64 4.96
N ARG A 31 9.49 5.62 4.08
CA ARG A 31 8.49 4.55 4.14
C ARG A 31 8.80 3.47 5.19
N LEU A 32 10.07 3.21 5.46
CA LEU A 32 10.52 2.28 6.50
C LEU A 32 9.92 0.86 6.32
N LYS A 33 10.05 0.26 5.13
CA LYS A 33 9.40 -1.02 4.79
C LYS A 33 7.89 -0.98 4.96
N TRP A 34 7.26 0.06 4.44
CA TRP A 34 5.83 0.31 4.57
C TRP A 34 5.01 -0.85 3.99
N ALA A 35 5.41 -1.37 2.82
CA ALA A 35 4.69 -2.47 2.18
C ALA A 35 4.61 -3.72 3.07
N ASP A 36 5.71 -4.08 3.74
CA ASP A 36 5.76 -5.19 4.70
C ASP A 36 4.87 -4.92 5.92
N CYS A 37 4.97 -3.73 6.51
CA CYS A 37 4.18 -3.32 7.67
C CYS A 37 2.68 -3.35 7.37
N PHE A 38 2.28 -2.83 6.21
CA PHE A 38 0.87 -2.74 5.82
C PHE A 38 0.31 -4.11 5.47
N ALA A 39 1.05 -4.95 4.74
CA ALA A 39 0.64 -6.33 4.46
C ALA A 39 0.50 -7.16 5.75
N ALA A 40 1.40 -7.00 6.72
CA ALA A 40 1.29 -7.64 8.02
C ALA A 40 0.03 -7.18 8.79
N THR A 41 -0.27 -5.88 8.75
CA THR A 41 -1.47 -5.31 9.38
C THR A 41 -2.74 -5.87 8.76
N ILE A 42 -2.81 -6.02 7.43
CA ILE A 42 -3.97 -6.63 6.75
C ILE A 42 -4.16 -8.09 7.18
N ARG A 43 -3.08 -8.88 7.22
CA ARG A 43 -3.15 -10.27 7.68
C ARG A 43 -3.62 -10.38 9.13
N GLN A 44 -3.11 -9.50 10.00
CA GLN A 44 -3.55 -9.44 11.40
C GLN A 44 -5.02 -9.05 11.52
N GLU A 45 -5.47 -8.06 10.76
CA GLU A 45 -6.87 -7.60 10.72
C GLU A 45 -7.80 -8.74 10.30
N ASN A 46 -7.49 -9.44 9.21
CA ASN A 46 -8.29 -10.56 8.71
C ASN A 46 -8.27 -11.75 9.68
N GLY A 47 -7.13 -12.04 10.31
CA GLY A 47 -7.03 -13.11 11.31
C GLY A 47 -7.81 -12.83 12.59
N LEU A 48 -7.82 -11.58 13.07
CA LEU A 48 -8.55 -11.19 14.28
C LEU A 48 -10.04 -10.95 14.01
N LYS A 49 -10.39 -10.49 12.80
CA LYS A 49 -11.76 -10.09 12.43
C LYS A 49 -12.10 -10.60 11.03
N PRO A 50 -12.37 -11.90 10.86
CA PRO A 50 -12.73 -12.47 9.55
C PRO A 50 -14.07 -11.91 9.00
N TRP A 51 -14.87 -11.24 9.83
CA TRP A 51 -16.09 -10.54 9.40
C TRP A 51 -15.89 -9.05 9.05
N ALA A 52 -14.67 -8.52 9.17
CA ALA A 52 -14.41 -7.11 8.91
C ALA A 52 -14.41 -6.79 7.41
N HIS A 53 -14.61 -5.51 7.09
CA HIS A 53 -14.66 -5.02 5.70
C HIS A 53 -13.37 -5.27 4.91
N THR A 54 -12.22 -5.43 5.58
CA THR A 54 -10.93 -5.69 4.93
C THR A 54 -10.93 -6.99 4.12
N THR A 55 -11.72 -8.00 4.50
CA THR A 55 -11.82 -9.27 3.75
C THR A 55 -12.46 -9.09 2.38
N ALA A 56 -13.26 -8.04 2.17
CA ALA A 56 -13.84 -7.71 0.86
C ALA A 56 -12.80 -7.30 -0.20
N LEU A 57 -11.58 -6.94 0.22
CA LEU A 57 -10.48 -6.64 -0.69
C LEU A 57 -9.73 -7.90 -1.17
N GLY A 58 -10.03 -9.08 -0.58
CA GLY A 58 -9.33 -10.34 -0.81
C GLY A 58 -8.31 -10.62 0.30
N GLU A 59 -8.45 -11.77 0.97
CA GLU A 59 -7.68 -12.08 2.17
C GLU A 59 -6.18 -12.23 1.91
N GLU A 60 -5.79 -12.87 0.80
CA GLU A 60 -4.38 -13.02 0.39
C GLU A 60 -4.04 -12.18 -0.85
N GLU A 61 -5.02 -11.90 -1.72
CA GLU A 61 -4.80 -11.16 -2.96
C GLU A 61 -4.42 -9.70 -2.68
N PHE A 62 -5.05 -9.06 -1.68
CA PHE A 62 -4.75 -7.67 -1.34
C PHE A 62 -3.37 -7.51 -0.66
N PRO A 63 -2.99 -8.30 0.35
CA PRO A 63 -1.62 -8.29 0.88
C PRO A 63 -0.56 -8.56 -0.19
N ALA A 64 -0.79 -9.53 -1.09
CA ALA A 64 0.14 -9.84 -2.16
C ALA A 64 0.29 -8.66 -3.14
N LYS A 65 -0.80 -7.97 -3.46
CA LYS A 65 -0.79 -6.77 -4.31
C LYS A 65 -0.04 -5.60 -3.67
N VAL A 66 -0.13 -5.44 -2.35
CA VAL A 66 0.64 -4.44 -1.60
C VAL A 66 2.13 -4.74 -1.67
N LEU A 67 2.52 -5.99 -1.44
CA LEU A 67 3.92 -6.42 -1.53
C LEU A 67 4.49 -6.35 -2.96
N GLY A 68 3.62 -6.49 -3.97
CA GLY A 68 3.98 -6.35 -5.39
C GLY A 68 4.06 -4.91 -5.92
N ASN A 69 4.05 -3.90 -5.04
CA ASN A 69 4.05 -2.49 -5.44
C ASN A 69 5.41 -2.02 -5.99
N LYS A 70 5.61 -2.18 -7.31
CA LYS A 70 6.82 -1.77 -8.02
C LYS A 70 7.07 -0.25 -8.07
N LEU A 71 6.02 0.56 -8.00
CA LEU A 71 6.15 2.02 -8.03
C LEU A 71 6.93 2.53 -6.81
N MET A 72 6.65 1.94 -5.65
CA MET A 72 7.20 2.40 -4.38
C MET A 72 8.46 1.63 -3.93
N GLU A 73 8.82 0.56 -4.65
CA GLU A 73 9.96 -0.32 -4.32
C GLU A 73 11.29 0.42 -4.15
N LYS A 74 11.54 1.48 -4.94
CA LYS A 74 12.76 2.30 -4.84
C LYS A 74 12.83 3.20 -3.59
N TYR A 75 11.75 3.29 -2.81
CA TYR A 75 11.66 4.13 -1.61
C TYR A 75 11.49 3.33 -0.32
N GLU A 76 11.55 1.99 -0.37
CA GLU A 76 11.43 1.10 0.80
C GLU A 76 12.69 1.05 1.66
#